data_AF-A0A9E4R3T2-F1
#
_entry.id   AF-A0A9E4R3T2-F1
#
_cell.length_a   1.000
_cell.length_b   1.000
_cell.length_c   1.000
_cell.angle_alpha   90.00
_cell.angle_beta   90.00
_cell.angle_gamma   90.00
#
_symmetry.space_group_name_H-M   'P 1'
#
loop_
_entity.id
_entity.type
_entity.pdbx_description
1 polymer ?
#
loop_
_entity_poly.entity_id
_entity_poly.type
_entity_poly.pdbx_seq_one_letter_code
_entity_poly.pdbx_strand_id
1 'polypeptide(L)'
;AVGSAHNLLAALVENAVFRGSVPGLDAGGLMWNRVTDASDRGLRQMVSGVGGSGYGPLREARFDIVSASEIMAILALTDGPADLRERLSRIVVGETREGEPVTVEQLGFAGALMTLLHQTVMPNLVQTMEGQPSIIHAGPFGNIAHGCSSIIADRMALGYADYVITEAGFASDLGFEKFMHIKTRQSGLPPSAAVLVASVRALKWHGGVRRRDLTVPNAEAVMTGGDNLVHHVGIVKGFGLPCVVAINRFGDDTPEELAAVKQIALDAGATAAVECDGFAQGGAGAEDLAQAVVDAAQGDPQITYAYPTDASAQDKVLALAQKIYNAADVSWSPEARRRLQYFESQGWGGLPICMAKTHLSISHDQSLKGRPGGYTFPITDIRASVGAGFLYALAGRIETLPGLPSRPRALDMDVSPDGEVLGLS
;
A
#
# COMPACT_ATOMS: atom_id res chain seq x y z
N ALA A 1 -12.79 -7.54 -12.95
CA ALA A 1 -13.76 -7.86 -11.88
C ALA A 1 -13.90 -6.73 -10.85
N VAL A 2 -12.84 -6.36 -10.12
CA VAL A 2 -12.91 -5.32 -9.05
C VAL A 2 -13.51 -3.99 -9.56
N GLY A 3 -13.03 -3.47 -10.69
CA GLY A 3 -13.59 -2.23 -11.27
C GLY A 3 -15.07 -2.34 -11.60
N SER A 4 -15.51 -3.48 -12.17
CA SER A 4 -16.92 -3.76 -12.46
C SER A 4 -17.77 -3.83 -11.18
N ALA A 5 -17.30 -4.52 -10.14
CA ALA A 5 -18.01 -4.63 -8.87
C ALA A 5 -18.13 -3.26 -8.16
N HIS A 6 -17.04 -2.48 -8.15
CA HIS A 6 -17.03 -1.14 -7.57
C HIS A 6 -18.01 -0.20 -8.28
N ASN A 7 -17.98 -0.19 -9.61
CA ASN A 7 -18.85 0.68 -10.41
C ASN A 7 -20.31 0.20 -10.41
N LEU A 8 -20.55 -1.12 -10.29
CA LEU A 8 -21.89 -1.66 -10.04
C LEU A 8 -22.43 -1.16 -8.70
N LEU A 9 -21.62 -1.20 -7.63
CA LEU A 9 -22.03 -0.68 -6.33
C LEU A 9 -22.40 0.81 -6.43
N ALA A 10 -21.56 1.62 -7.07
CA ALA A 10 -21.87 3.04 -7.29
C ALA A 10 -23.22 3.24 -8.00
N ALA A 11 -23.47 2.49 -9.08
CA ALA A 11 -24.73 2.57 -9.83
C ALA A 11 -25.95 2.13 -8.99
N LEU A 12 -25.82 1.07 -8.20
CA LEU A 12 -26.89 0.55 -7.35
C LEU A 12 -27.26 1.54 -6.23
N VAL A 13 -26.26 2.16 -5.60
CA VAL A 13 -26.46 3.13 -4.51
C VAL A 13 -27.07 4.43 -5.04
N GLU A 14 -26.58 4.94 -6.18
CA GLU A 14 -27.20 6.11 -6.82
C GLU A 14 -28.63 5.83 -7.26
N ASN A 15 -28.93 4.62 -7.74
CA ASN A 15 -30.30 4.22 -8.04
C ASN A 15 -31.16 4.14 -6.76
N ALA A 16 -30.62 3.68 -5.63
CA ALA A 16 -31.34 3.69 -4.36
C ALA A 16 -31.71 5.12 -3.93
N VAL A 17 -30.79 6.08 -4.10
CA VAL A 17 -31.08 7.51 -3.87
C VAL A 17 -32.12 8.04 -4.86
N PHE A 18 -31.95 7.76 -6.15
CA PHE A 18 -32.89 8.19 -7.20
C PHE A 18 -34.32 7.70 -6.95
N ARG A 19 -34.47 6.47 -6.46
CA ARG A 19 -35.77 5.86 -6.15
C ARG A 19 -36.30 6.22 -4.76
N GLY A 20 -35.51 6.90 -3.93
CA GLY A 20 -35.86 7.15 -2.53
C GLY A 20 -36.01 5.87 -1.70
N SER A 21 -35.26 4.81 -2.06
CA SER A 21 -35.37 3.49 -1.42
C SER A 21 -34.79 3.46 0.00
N VAL A 22 -33.98 4.46 0.36
CA VAL A 22 -33.33 4.59 1.66
C VAL A 22 -33.74 5.92 2.28
N PRO A 23 -34.58 5.92 3.32
CA PRO A 23 -34.96 7.15 4.02
C PRO A 23 -33.73 7.91 4.51
N GLY A 24 -33.70 9.23 4.29
CA GLY A 24 -32.64 10.11 4.78
C GLY A 24 -31.34 10.11 3.97
N LEU A 25 -31.08 9.13 3.09
CA LEU A 25 -29.91 9.14 2.20
C LEU A 25 -30.21 9.97 0.94
N ASP A 26 -29.41 11.01 0.69
CA ASP A 26 -29.51 11.83 -0.51
C ASP A 26 -28.15 12.00 -1.22
N ALA A 27 -28.14 12.79 -2.30
CA ALA A 27 -26.97 12.99 -3.15
C ALA A 27 -25.75 13.55 -2.39
N GLY A 28 -25.97 14.35 -1.34
CA GLY A 28 -24.91 14.93 -0.51
C GLY A 28 -24.29 13.93 0.46
N GLY A 29 -25.08 12.95 0.91
CA GLY A 29 -24.62 11.87 1.80
C GLY A 29 -23.82 10.76 1.10
N LEU A 30 -23.80 10.70 -0.24
CA LEU A 30 -23.07 9.66 -0.97
C LEU A 30 -21.55 9.82 -0.83
N MET A 31 -20.89 8.75 -0.37
CA MET A 31 -19.44 8.70 -0.16
C MET A 31 -18.74 7.77 -1.17
N TRP A 32 -19.44 6.76 -1.68
CA TRP A 32 -18.91 5.83 -2.67
C TRP A 32 -18.80 6.49 -4.04
N ASN A 33 -17.59 6.42 -4.62
CA ASN A 33 -17.26 7.03 -5.91
C ASN A 33 -17.14 5.95 -7.00
N ARG A 34 -16.54 6.28 -8.14
CA ARG A 34 -16.27 5.32 -9.21
C ARG A 34 -14.78 5.07 -9.36
N VAL A 35 -14.44 4.04 -10.13
CA VAL A 35 -13.05 3.70 -10.45
C VAL A 35 -12.81 3.49 -11.94
N THR A 36 -11.58 3.76 -12.36
CA THR A 36 -11.04 3.46 -13.69
C THR A 36 -9.68 2.80 -13.53
N ASP A 37 -9.26 1.97 -14.49
CA ASP A 37 -7.90 1.42 -14.51
C ASP A 37 -7.00 2.16 -15.51
N ALA A 38 -7.41 3.36 -15.91
CA ALA A 38 -6.64 4.26 -16.75
C ALA A 38 -6.14 5.46 -15.94
N SER A 39 -4.92 5.91 -16.23
CA SER A 39 -4.41 7.17 -15.70
C SER A 39 -5.15 8.35 -16.34
N ASP A 40 -6.19 8.87 -15.69
CA ASP A 40 -7.01 9.96 -16.23
C ASP A 40 -7.23 11.09 -15.22
N ARG A 41 -6.39 12.12 -15.29
CA ARG A 41 -6.51 13.27 -14.37
C ARG A 41 -7.81 14.06 -14.56
N GLY A 42 -8.49 13.94 -15.71
CA GLY A 42 -9.73 14.66 -16.01
C GLY A 42 -10.91 14.17 -15.16
N LEU A 43 -10.85 12.95 -14.64
CA LEU A 43 -11.92 12.34 -13.84
C LEU A 43 -11.73 12.53 -12.32
N ARG A 44 -10.67 13.22 -11.88
CA ARG A 44 -10.38 13.44 -10.46
C ARG A 44 -11.49 14.17 -9.72
N GLN A 45 -12.17 15.08 -10.40
CA GLN A 45 -13.34 15.81 -9.90
C GLN A 45 -14.27 16.11 -11.06
N MET A 46 -15.54 15.77 -10.90
CA MET A 46 -16.57 15.97 -11.91
C MET A 46 -17.93 16.18 -11.25
N VAL A 47 -18.90 16.64 -12.03
CA VAL A 47 -20.32 16.67 -11.64
C VAL A 47 -21.04 15.55 -12.38
N SER A 48 -21.75 14.71 -11.64
CA SER A 48 -22.56 13.61 -12.17
C SER A 48 -24.06 13.92 -12.02
N GLY A 49 -24.92 13.24 -12.79
CA GLY A 49 -26.37 13.43 -12.73
C GLY A 49 -26.92 14.65 -13.49
N VAL A 50 -26.09 15.30 -14.32
CA VAL A 50 -26.54 16.40 -15.19
C VAL A 50 -27.46 15.88 -16.29
N GLY A 51 -28.58 16.56 -16.53
CA GLY A 51 -29.52 16.23 -17.62
C GLY A 51 -31.01 16.31 -17.23
N GLY A 52 -31.32 16.52 -15.95
CA GLY A 52 -32.70 16.66 -15.45
C GLY A 52 -33.20 15.41 -14.73
N SER A 53 -34.51 15.33 -14.48
CA SER A 53 -35.13 14.35 -13.58
C SER A 53 -35.07 12.89 -14.05
N GLY A 54 -34.70 12.62 -15.31
CA GLY A 54 -34.50 11.27 -15.83
C GLY A 54 -33.11 10.67 -15.57
N TYR A 55 -32.18 11.47 -15.01
CA TYR A 55 -30.78 11.09 -14.78
C TYR A 55 -30.54 10.83 -13.29
N GLY A 56 -29.35 10.32 -12.96
CA GLY A 56 -28.93 10.07 -11.57
C GLY A 56 -28.89 11.33 -10.71
N PRO A 57 -28.70 11.18 -9.38
CA PRO A 57 -28.62 12.31 -8.46
C PRO A 57 -27.51 13.30 -8.85
N LEU A 58 -27.83 14.60 -8.85
CA LEU A 58 -26.85 15.66 -9.10
C LEU A 58 -25.88 15.76 -7.92
N ARG A 59 -24.60 15.44 -8.15
CA ARG A 59 -23.55 15.54 -7.11
C ARG A 59 -22.16 15.75 -7.69
N GLU A 60 -21.29 16.29 -6.85
CA GLU A 60 -19.84 16.15 -7.04
C GLU A 60 -19.46 14.67 -6.92
N ALA A 61 -18.67 14.20 -7.87
CA ALA A 61 -18.17 12.85 -7.94
C ALA A 61 -16.71 12.85 -8.36
N ARG A 62 -16.05 11.71 -8.17
CA ARG A 62 -14.67 11.50 -8.62
C ARG A 62 -14.48 10.07 -9.09
N PHE A 63 -13.36 9.87 -9.79
CA PHE A 63 -12.81 8.55 -10.06
C PHE A 63 -11.51 8.36 -9.29
N ASP A 64 -11.30 7.12 -8.84
CA ASP A 64 -10.04 6.64 -8.31
C ASP A 64 -9.47 5.53 -9.22
N ILE A 65 -8.17 5.24 -9.12
CA ILE A 65 -7.62 4.08 -9.83
C ILE A 65 -8.21 2.78 -9.23
N VAL A 66 -8.40 1.71 -10.01
CA VAL A 66 -8.99 0.45 -9.48
C VAL A 66 -8.22 -0.10 -8.28
N SER A 67 -6.88 0.02 -8.25
CA SER A 67 -6.06 -0.40 -7.09
C SER A 67 -6.31 0.41 -5.81
N ALA A 68 -6.92 1.59 -5.91
CA ALA A 68 -7.35 2.42 -4.78
C ALA A 68 -8.74 2.04 -4.24
N SER A 69 -9.45 1.12 -4.89
CA SER A 69 -10.76 0.63 -4.45
C SER A 69 -10.67 -0.09 -3.10
N GLU A 70 -11.62 0.18 -2.18
CA GLU A 70 -11.76 -0.62 -0.96
C GLU A 70 -12.05 -2.09 -1.30
N ILE A 71 -12.74 -2.39 -2.40
CA ILE A 71 -12.95 -3.77 -2.85
C ILE A 71 -11.61 -4.47 -3.19
N MET A 72 -10.61 -3.73 -3.71
CA MET A 72 -9.28 -4.29 -3.92
C MET A 72 -8.60 -4.61 -2.58
N ALA A 73 -8.73 -3.73 -1.59
CA ALA A 73 -8.18 -3.96 -0.25
C ALA A 73 -8.88 -5.15 0.44
N ILE A 74 -10.20 -5.27 0.32
CA ILE A 74 -10.98 -6.42 0.81
C ILE A 74 -10.52 -7.71 0.13
N LEU A 75 -10.36 -7.71 -1.19
CA LEU A 75 -9.88 -8.88 -1.93
C LEU A 75 -8.48 -9.31 -1.46
N ALA A 76 -7.61 -8.36 -1.13
CA ALA A 76 -6.29 -8.67 -0.61
C ALA A 76 -6.30 -9.14 0.86
N LEU A 77 -7.30 -8.78 1.66
CA LEU A 77 -7.37 -9.10 3.10
C LEU A 77 -8.33 -10.24 3.45
N THR A 78 -9.13 -10.71 2.51
CA THR A 78 -10.07 -11.80 2.76
C THR A 78 -9.37 -13.13 2.95
N ASP A 79 -9.91 -14.02 3.77
CA ASP A 79 -9.43 -15.41 3.91
C ASP A 79 -10.19 -16.44 3.06
N GLY A 80 -11.31 -16.03 2.45
CA GLY A 80 -12.12 -16.88 1.59
C GLY A 80 -13.42 -16.21 1.13
N PRO A 81 -14.31 -16.95 0.43
CA PRO A 81 -15.56 -16.40 -0.09
C PRO A 81 -16.55 -15.92 0.99
N ALA A 82 -16.56 -16.56 2.16
CA ALA A 82 -17.44 -16.18 3.27
C ALA A 82 -17.02 -14.84 3.90
N ASP A 83 -15.74 -14.70 4.25
CA ASP A 83 -15.16 -13.45 4.74
C ASP A 83 -15.26 -12.32 3.70
N LEU A 84 -15.07 -12.65 2.41
CA LEU A 84 -15.24 -11.68 1.32
C LEU A 84 -16.66 -11.09 1.33
N ARG A 85 -17.68 -11.93 1.46
CA ARG A 85 -19.08 -11.47 1.56
C ARG A 85 -19.29 -10.59 2.79
N GLU A 86 -18.77 -11.00 3.94
CA GLU A 86 -18.93 -10.27 5.20
C GLU A 86 -18.28 -8.87 5.10
N ARG A 87 -17.04 -8.80 4.62
CA ARG A 87 -16.32 -7.54 4.39
C ARG A 87 -17.02 -6.64 3.39
N LEU A 88 -17.50 -7.19 2.27
CA LEU A 88 -18.29 -6.43 1.30
C LEU A 88 -19.57 -5.87 1.92
N SER A 89 -20.22 -6.62 2.81
CA SER A 89 -21.46 -6.21 3.48
C SER A 89 -21.25 -5.03 4.43
N ARG A 90 -20.07 -4.93 5.05
CA ARG A 90 -19.67 -3.84 5.95
C ARG A 90 -19.23 -2.54 5.24
N ILE A 91 -19.10 -2.54 3.91
CA ILE A 91 -18.74 -1.32 3.17
C ILE A 91 -19.80 -0.24 3.43
N VAL A 92 -19.35 0.94 3.84
CA VAL A 92 -20.18 2.14 4.01
C VAL A 92 -20.19 2.91 2.69
N VAL A 93 -21.38 3.18 2.14
CA VAL A 93 -21.54 3.82 0.83
C VAL A 93 -22.01 5.27 0.91
N GLY A 94 -22.49 5.69 2.08
CA GLY A 94 -22.94 7.04 2.35
C GLY A 94 -23.51 7.17 3.76
N GLU A 95 -24.08 8.32 4.04
CA GLU A 95 -24.68 8.66 5.33
C GLU A 95 -26.05 9.29 5.13
N THR A 96 -26.97 9.04 6.06
CA THR A 96 -28.25 9.75 6.09
C THR A 96 -28.07 11.19 6.58
N ARG A 97 -29.11 12.01 6.45
CA ARG A 97 -29.15 13.39 6.98
C ARG A 97 -28.93 13.46 8.50
N GLU A 98 -29.28 12.40 9.20
CA GLU A 98 -29.07 12.23 10.63
C GLU A 98 -27.63 11.80 10.98
N GLY A 99 -26.80 11.49 9.99
CA GLY A 99 -25.43 11.04 10.16
C GLY A 99 -25.30 9.53 10.40
N GLU A 100 -26.33 8.75 10.09
CA GLU A 100 -26.28 7.29 10.22
C GLU A 100 -25.61 6.67 8.99
N PRO A 101 -24.62 5.75 9.17
CA PRO A 101 -23.95 5.13 8.05
C PRO A 101 -24.87 4.16 7.30
N VAL A 102 -24.85 4.24 5.97
CA VAL A 102 -25.54 3.31 5.08
C VAL A 102 -24.58 2.28 4.53
N THR A 103 -24.84 1.00 4.78
CA THR A 103 -23.96 -0.11 4.40
C THR A 103 -24.49 -0.92 3.21
N VAL A 104 -23.61 -1.67 2.55
CA VAL A 104 -23.98 -2.64 1.50
C VAL A 104 -24.96 -3.70 2.01
N GLU A 105 -24.84 -4.11 3.28
CA GLU A 105 -25.76 -5.06 3.93
C GLU A 105 -27.19 -4.52 3.98
N GLN A 106 -27.37 -3.29 4.48
CA GLN A 106 -28.68 -2.65 4.57
C GLN A 106 -29.37 -2.49 3.20
N LEU A 107 -28.58 -2.36 2.14
CA LEU A 107 -29.08 -2.27 0.77
C LEU A 107 -29.30 -3.64 0.10
N GLY A 108 -28.84 -4.74 0.71
CA GLY A 108 -28.95 -6.08 0.15
C GLY A 108 -28.06 -6.33 -1.08
N PHE A 109 -27.01 -5.53 -1.30
CA PHE A 109 -26.21 -5.60 -2.54
C PHE A 109 -25.01 -6.54 -2.48
N ALA A 110 -24.66 -7.10 -1.32
CA ALA A 110 -23.51 -7.99 -1.17
C ALA A 110 -23.55 -9.18 -2.14
N GLY A 111 -24.74 -9.76 -2.39
CA GLY A 111 -24.91 -10.86 -3.34
C GLY A 111 -24.51 -10.49 -4.77
N ALA A 112 -24.87 -9.30 -5.24
CA ALA A 112 -24.54 -8.82 -6.58
C ALA A 112 -23.04 -8.53 -6.75
N LEU A 113 -22.36 -8.12 -5.69
CA LEU A 113 -20.91 -7.94 -5.71
C LEU A 113 -20.19 -9.30 -5.72
N MET A 114 -20.70 -10.26 -4.94
CA MET A 114 -20.16 -11.62 -4.89
C MET A 114 -20.21 -12.32 -6.25
N THR A 115 -21.24 -12.12 -7.07
CA THR A 115 -21.31 -12.77 -8.40
C THR A 115 -20.18 -12.31 -9.33
N LEU A 116 -19.73 -11.06 -9.22
CA LEU A 116 -18.62 -10.52 -10.01
C LEU A 116 -17.24 -10.91 -9.45
N LEU A 117 -17.15 -11.19 -8.15
CA LEU A 117 -15.89 -11.44 -7.45
C LEU A 117 -15.64 -12.93 -7.13
N HIS A 118 -16.63 -13.81 -7.33
CA HIS A 118 -16.55 -15.23 -6.96
C HIS A 118 -15.31 -15.93 -7.52
N GLN A 119 -14.95 -15.70 -8.79
CA GLN A 119 -13.72 -16.26 -9.35
C GLN A 119 -12.48 -15.43 -9.03
N THR A 120 -12.67 -14.13 -8.79
CA THR A 120 -11.58 -13.20 -8.50
C THR A 120 -10.92 -13.48 -7.16
N VAL A 121 -11.56 -14.22 -6.26
CA VAL A 121 -10.97 -14.64 -4.98
C VAL A 121 -9.85 -15.68 -5.14
N MET A 122 -9.76 -16.33 -6.31
CA MET A 122 -8.78 -17.40 -6.57
C MET A 122 -7.43 -16.80 -7.03
N PRO A 123 -6.31 -17.15 -6.37
CA PRO A 123 -4.99 -16.71 -6.79
C PRO A 123 -4.55 -17.26 -8.15
N ASN A 124 -3.74 -16.49 -8.89
CA ASN A 124 -3.23 -16.89 -10.21
C ASN A 124 -1.83 -17.47 -10.08
N LEU A 125 -1.65 -18.74 -10.45
CA LEU A 125 -0.35 -19.37 -10.53
C LEU A 125 0.33 -19.04 -11.86
N VAL A 126 1.55 -18.55 -11.78
CA VAL A 126 2.48 -18.30 -12.89
C VAL A 126 3.85 -18.84 -12.51
N GLN A 127 4.88 -18.49 -13.27
CA GLN A 127 6.26 -18.89 -12.97
C GLN A 127 7.25 -17.73 -13.21
N THR A 128 8.40 -17.82 -12.58
CA THR A 128 9.58 -16.99 -12.89
C THR A 128 10.21 -17.42 -14.22
N MET A 129 11.23 -16.70 -14.67
CA MET A 129 12.02 -17.08 -15.85
C MET A 129 12.75 -18.42 -15.72
N GLU A 130 13.01 -18.87 -14.48
CA GLU A 130 13.70 -20.13 -14.16
C GLU A 130 12.71 -21.24 -13.74
N GLY A 131 11.41 -21.02 -13.89
CA GLY A 131 10.38 -22.03 -13.69
C GLY A 131 9.95 -22.24 -12.24
N GLN A 132 10.40 -21.42 -11.28
CA GLN A 132 9.87 -21.49 -9.92
C GLN A 132 8.42 -20.98 -9.89
N PRO A 133 7.51 -21.63 -9.12
CA PRO A 133 6.13 -21.22 -9.03
C PRO A 133 6.00 -19.84 -8.37
N SER A 134 5.16 -18.98 -8.93
CA SER A 134 4.86 -17.65 -8.38
C SER A 134 3.36 -17.39 -8.40
N ILE A 135 2.83 -16.77 -7.35
CA ILE A 135 1.40 -16.45 -7.25
C ILE A 135 1.21 -14.93 -7.36
N ILE A 136 0.47 -14.49 -8.37
CA ILE A 136 0.14 -13.07 -8.56
C ILE A 136 -1.35 -12.88 -8.27
N HIS A 137 -1.68 -12.18 -7.18
CA HIS A 137 -3.07 -12.02 -6.77
C HIS A 137 -3.31 -10.76 -5.91
N ALA A 138 -4.33 -9.99 -6.32
CA ALA A 138 -4.65 -8.65 -5.83
C ALA A 138 -3.50 -7.63 -6.00
N GLY A 139 -3.80 -6.35 -5.80
CA GLY A 139 -2.83 -5.26 -5.95
C GLY A 139 -3.37 -3.94 -5.38
N PRO A 140 -3.63 -3.86 -4.07
CA PRO A 140 -4.09 -2.64 -3.43
C PRO A 140 -3.00 -1.58 -3.43
N PHE A 141 -3.39 -0.31 -3.54
CA PHE A 141 -2.45 0.79 -3.66
C PHE A 141 -1.66 1.01 -2.35
N GLY A 142 -0.32 1.00 -2.39
CA GLY A 142 0.51 1.05 -1.17
C GLY A 142 0.44 2.34 -0.35
N ASN A 143 -0.16 3.41 -0.89
CA ASN A 143 -0.38 4.66 -0.15
C ASN A 143 -1.68 4.59 0.64
N ILE A 144 -2.77 4.23 -0.04
CA ILE A 144 -4.13 4.35 0.51
C ILE A 144 -4.76 3.05 0.99
N ALA A 145 -4.03 1.97 0.78
CA ALA A 145 -4.24 0.66 1.36
C ALA A 145 -2.88 0.11 1.80
N HIS A 146 -2.84 -1.18 2.13
CA HIS A 146 -1.69 -1.83 2.73
C HIS A 146 -0.60 -2.29 1.73
N GLY A 147 -0.85 -2.21 0.42
CA GLY A 147 0.18 -2.41 -0.59
C GLY A 147 0.73 -3.82 -0.72
N CYS A 148 -0.01 -4.86 -0.33
CA CYS A 148 0.46 -6.25 -0.38
C CYS A 148 -0.43 -7.12 -1.27
N SER A 149 0.12 -8.24 -1.75
CA SER A 149 -0.64 -9.33 -2.35
C SER A 149 -1.63 -9.96 -1.34
N SER A 150 -2.55 -10.79 -1.82
CA SER A 150 -3.62 -11.32 -0.99
C SER A 150 -3.18 -12.30 0.11
N ILE A 151 -3.90 -12.31 1.22
CA ILE A 151 -3.76 -13.30 2.30
C ILE A 151 -3.98 -14.74 1.81
N ILE A 152 -4.94 -14.96 0.89
CA ILE A 152 -5.20 -16.28 0.31
C ILE A 152 -3.97 -16.80 -0.45
N ALA A 153 -3.30 -15.95 -1.22
CA ALA A 153 -2.08 -16.32 -1.94
C ALA A 153 -0.97 -16.74 -0.98
N ASP A 154 -0.71 -15.97 0.08
CA ASP A 154 0.31 -16.31 1.09
C ASP A 154 -0.03 -17.62 1.81
N ARG A 155 -1.29 -17.81 2.25
CA ARG A 155 -1.75 -19.06 2.89
C ARG A 155 -1.60 -20.26 1.98
N MET A 156 -1.96 -20.10 0.70
CA MET A 156 -1.81 -21.15 -0.30
C MET A 156 -0.33 -21.49 -0.48
N ALA A 157 0.54 -20.49 -0.68
CA ALA A 157 1.97 -20.70 -0.86
C ALA A 157 2.60 -21.40 0.35
N LEU A 158 2.27 -20.97 1.58
CA LEU A 158 2.76 -21.59 2.83
C LEU A 158 2.29 -23.03 3.02
N GLY A 159 1.20 -23.43 2.37
CA GLY A 159 0.73 -24.81 2.36
C GLY A 159 1.51 -25.74 1.43
N TYR A 160 2.32 -25.19 0.51
CA TYR A 160 3.00 -25.95 -0.55
C TYR A 160 4.52 -25.68 -0.65
N ALA A 161 5.08 -24.75 0.13
CA ALA A 161 6.50 -24.40 0.10
C ALA A 161 7.05 -24.19 1.50
N ASP A 162 8.31 -24.56 1.70
CA ASP A 162 9.04 -24.34 2.96
C ASP A 162 9.41 -22.85 3.17
N TYR A 163 9.62 -22.13 2.05
CA TYR A 163 9.91 -20.71 2.04
C TYR A 163 8.97 -19.99 1.08
N VAL A 164 8.33 -18.93 1.57
CA VAL A 164 7.48 -18.05 0.78
C VAL A 164 8.05 -16.65 0.83
N ILE A 165 8.45 -16.14 -0.33
CA ILE A 165 8.87 -14.75 -0.48
C ILE A 165 7.65 -13.94 -0.93
N THR A 166 7.33 -12.90 -0.16
CA THR A 166 6.26 -11.95 -0.46
C THR A 166 6.81 -10.54 -0.32
N GLU A 167 6.10 -9.56 -0.86
CA GLU A 167 6.53 -8.17 -0.87
C GLU A 167 5.40 -7.22 -0.44
N ALA A 168 5.81 -6.01 -0.07
CA ALA A 168 4.91 -4.91 0.22
C ALA A 168 5.41 -3.65 -0.51
N GLY A 169 4.49 -2.90 -1.11
CA GLY A 169 4.82 -1.76 -1.95
C GLY A 169 5.43 -0.59 -1.17
N PHE A 170 6.33 0.14 -1.82
CA PHE A 170 7.18 1.20 -1.22
C PHE A 170 8.20 0.65 -0.21
N ALA A 171 8.76 1.54 0.62
CA ALA A 171 9.81 1.18 1.57
C ALA A 171 9.23 0.74 2.93
N SER A 172 10.13 0.46 3.90
CA SER A 172 9.70 -0.15 5.15
C SER A 172 8.84 0.74 6.06
N ASP A 173 8.84 2.05 5.81
CA ASP A 173 7.99 3.05 6.47
C ASP A 173 6.55 3.07 5.93
N LEU A 174 6.26 2.42 4.80
CA LEU A 174 4.90 2.31 4.27
C LEU A 174 4.50 0.85 4.09
N GLY A 175 5.09 0.15 3.13
CA GLY A 175 4.70 -1.21 2.76
C GLY A 175 4.86 -2.18 3.91
N PHE A 176 6.08 -2.29 4.42
CA PHE A 176 6.40 -3.20 5.52
C PHE A 176 5.63 -2.86 6.80
N GLU A 177 5.56 -1.58 7.18
CA GLU A 177 4.78 -1.15 8.35
C GLU A 177 3.32 -1.61 8.24
N LYS A 178 2.68 -1.44 7.08
CA LYS A 178 1.30 -1.88 6.85
C LYS A 178 1.18 -3.39 6.72
N PHE A 179 2.19 -4.06 6.16
CA PHE A 179 2.28 -5.51 6.17
C PHE A 179 2.23 -6.02 7.62
N MET A 180 2.96 -5.40 8.54
CA MET A 180 2.96 -5.77 9.96
C MET A 180 1.65 -5.39 10.66
N HIS A 181 1.20 -4.14 10.58
CA HIS A 181 0.06 -3.67 11.38
C HIS A 181 -1.32 -4.01 10.80
N ILE A 182 -1.42 -4.33 9.51
CA ILE A 182 -2.68 -4.62 8.84
C ILE A 182 -2.69 -6.08 8.39
N LYS A 183 -1.84 -6.45 7.42
CA LYS A 183 -1.91 -7.78 6.79
C LYS A 183 -1.60 -8.89 7.80
N THR A 184 -0.49 -8.82 8.52
CA THR A 184 -0.05 -9.83 9.49
C THR A 184 -1.07 -10.01 10.62
N ARG A 185 -1.62 -8.92 11.16
CA ARG A 185 -2.62 -8.99 12.23
C ARG A 185 -3.93 -9.62 11.78
N GLN A 186 -4.36 -9.34 10.55
CA GLN A 186 -5.58 -9.92 9.99
C GLN A 186 -5.36 -11.35 9.49
N SER A 187 -4.19 -11.67 8.97
CA SER A 187 -3.87 -13.00 8.42
C SER A 187 -3.48 -14.02 9.50
N GLY A 188 -2.91 -13.56 10.61
CA GLY A 188 -2.23 -14.43 11.58
C GLY A 188 -0.93 -15.04 11.05
N LEU A 189 -0.34 -14.46 9.99
CA LEU A 189 0.88 -14.95 9.34
C LEU A 189 2.04 -13.96 9.53
N PRO A 190 2.77 -14.01 10.66
CA PRO A 190 3.96 -13.20 10.85
C PRO A 190 5.11 -13.68 9.96
N PRO A 191 5.99 -12.78 9.49
CA PRO A 191 7.17 -13.16 8.73
C PRO A 191 8.28 -13.67 9.68
N SER A 192 9.15 -14.57 9.20
CA SER A 192 10.30 -15.06 9.96
C SER A 192 11.53 -14.15 9.85
N ALA A 193 11.66 -13.42 8.74
CA ALA A 193 12.73 -12.46 8.47
C ALA A 193 12.24 -11.40 7.47
N ALA A 194 12.94 -10.28 7.36
CA ALA A 194 12.67 -9.26 6.36
C ALA A 194 13.92 -8.95 5.53
N VAL A 195 13.73 -8.80 4.22
CA VAL A 195 14.78 -8.35 3.29
C VAL A 195 14.56 -6.87 2.97
N LEU A 196 15.57 -6.04 3.24
CA LEU A 196 15.60 -4.64 2.81
C LEU A 196 16.50 -4.50 1.59
N VAL A 197 15.91 -4.12 0.46
CA VAL A 197 16.66 -3.85 -0.76
C VAL A 197 17.23 -2.43 -0.73
N ALA A 198 18.51 -2.28 -1.00
CA ALA A 198 19.21 -0.99 -1.09
C ALA A 198 20.12 -0.94 -2.32
N SER A 199 20.48 0.27 -2.77
CA SER A 199 21.47 0.46 -3.83
C SER A 199 22.36 1.66 -3.55
N VAL A 200 23.59 1.61 -4.07
CA VAL A 200 24.57 2.71 -3.98
C VAL A 200 23.98 4.01 -4.53
N ARG A 201 23.34 3.95 -5.71
CA ARG A 201 22.69 5.11 -6.34
C ARG A 201 21.56 5.69 -5.49
N ALA A 202 20.76 4.85 -4.82
CA ALA A 202 19.71 5.33 -3.93
C ALA A 202 20.32 6.07 -2.73
N LEU A 203 21.35 5.51 -2.10
CA LEU A 203 22.02 6.17 -0.98
C LEU A 203 22.70 7.47 -1.40
N LYS A 204 23.38 7.53 -2.55
CA LYS A 204 23.89 8.80 -3.11
C LYS A 204 22.78 9.85 -3.27
N TRP A 205 21.61 9.45 -3.77
CA TRP A 205 20.47 10.36 -3.89
C TRP A 205 19.98 10.86 -2.53
N HIS A 206 19.92 9.98 -1.53
CA HIS A 206 19.59 10.36 -0.15
C HIS A 206 20.67 11.25 0.50
N GLY A 207 21.93 11.12 0.07
CA GLY A 207 23.06 11.98 0.43
C GLY A 207 23.14 13.30 -0.34
N GLY A 208 22.13 13.62 -1.18
CA GLY A 208 22.00 14.91 -1.86
C GLY A 208 22.53 14.96 -3.31
N VAL A 209 23.02 13.85 -3.86
CA VAL A 209 23.45 13.79 -5.27
C VAL A 209 22.23 13.93 -6.19
N ARG A 210 22.37 14.73 -7.25
CA ARG A 210 21.29 14.94 -8.22
C ARG A 210 21.09 13.69 -9.07
N ARG A 211 19.85 13.42 -9.49
CA ARG A 211 19.49 12.22 -10.27
C ARG A 211 20.35 11.97 -11.51
N ARG A 212 20.79 13.03 -12.20
CA ARG A 212 21.61 12.95 -13.41
C ARG A 212 23.08 12.59 -13.14
N ASP A 213 23.54 12.75 -11.90
CA ASP A 213 24.93 12.60 -11.49
C ASP A 213 25.15 11.31 -10.68
N LEU A 214 24.12 10.44 -10.58
CA LEU A 214 24.15 9.22 -9.73
C LEU A 214 25.14 8.15 -10.22
N THR A 215 25.57 8.20 -11.48
CA THR A 215 26.54 7.24 -12.03
C THR A 215 27.99 7.63 -11.78
N VAL A 216 28.22 8.79 -11.16
CA VAL A 216 29.56 9.22 -10.75
C VAL A 216 29.87 8.60 -9.38
N PRO A 217 31.01 7.91 -9.21
CA PRO A 217 31.42 7.37 -7.91
C PRO A 217 31.51 8.46 -6.84
N ASN A 218 30.89 8.23 -5.68
CA ASN A 218 30.90 9.14 -4.54
C ASN A 218 30.56 8.40 -3.23
N ALA A 219 31.56 7.75 -2.62
CA ALA A 219 31.39 7.02 -1.36
C ALA A 219 31.00 7.93 -0.18
N GLU A 220 31.43 9.19 -0.15
CA GLU A 220 31.03 10.15 0.90
C GLU A 220 29.51 10.42 0.87
N ALA A 221 28.95 10.56 -0.32
CA ALA A 221 27.50 10.69 -0.49
C ALA A 221 26.75 9.41 -0.11
N VAL A 222 27.33 8.23 -0.35
CA VAL A 222 26.77 6.94 0.14
C VAL A 222 26.73 6.94 1.66
N MET A 223 27.82 7.31 2.32
CA MET A 223 27.88 7.40 3.79
C MET A 223 26.86 8.39 4.34
N THR A 224 26.76 9.58 3.73
CA THR A 224 25.80 10.62 4.14
C THR A 224 24.35 10.16 3.94
N GLY A 225 24.05 9.51 2.81
CA GLY A 225 22.73 8.94 2.55
C GLY A 225 22.42 7.70 3.36
N GLY A 226 23.44 7.08 3.96
CA GLY A 226 23.37 5.90 4.81
C GLY A 226 22.39 6.03 5.97
N ASP A 227 22.19 7.23 6.49
CA ASP A 227 21.19 7.50 7.54
C ASP A 227 19.78 7.04 7.16
N ASN A 228 19.43 7.07 5.87
CA ASN A 228 18.16 6.52 5.39
C ASN A 228 18.10 5.00 5.60
N LEU A 229 19.15 4.26 5.19
CA LEU A 229 19.23 2.81 5.39
C LEU A 229 19.25 2.46 6.88
N VAL A 230 20.00 3.19 7.70
CA VAL A 230 20.04 3.02 9.16
C VAL A 230 18.62 3.11 9.74
N HIS A 231 17.83 4.08 9.29
CA HIS A 231 16.45 4.25 9.73
C HIS A 231 15.57 3.05 9.32
N HIS A 232 15.65 2.59 8.08
CA HIS A 232 14.85 1.48 7.58
C HIS A 232 15.21 0.13 8.24
N VAL A 233 16.50 -0.12 8.51
CA VAL A 233 16.96 -1.25 9.33
C VAL A 233 16.39 -1.14 10.75
N GLY A 234 16.43 0.07 11.33
CA GLY A 234 15.86 0.35 12.64
C GLY A 234 14.36 0.06 12.73
N ILE A 235 13.59 0.36 11.68
CA ILE A 235 12.15 0.02 11.60
C ILE A 235 11.97 -1.50 11.71
N VAL A 236 12.64 -2.29 10.87
CA VAL A 236 12.52 -3.76 10.85
C VAL A 236 12.87 -4.36 12.22
N LYS A 237 13.99 -3.91 12.80
CA LYS A 237 14.42 -4.35 14.12
C LYS A 237 13.48 -3.92 15.24
N GLY A 238 12.83 -2.76 15.09
CA GLY A 238 11.81 -2.29 16.01
C GLY A 238 10.62 -3.25 16.12
N PHE A 239 10.38 -4.06 15.08
CA PHE A 239 9.42 -5.16 15.12
C PHE A 239 9.96 -6.47 15.68
N GLY A 240 11.23 -6.54 16.09
CA GLY A 240 11.86 -7.77 16.58
C GLY A 240 12.27 -8.76 15.48
N LEU A 241 12.31 -8.32 14.21
CA LEU A 241 12.60 -9.17 13.06
C LEU A 241 14.09 -9.16 12.68
N PRO A 242 14.66 -10.31 12.29
CA PRO A 242 15.91 -10.38 11.56
C PRO A 242 15.83 -9.57 10.26
N CYS A 243 16.87 -8.76 10.01
CA CYS A 243 16.91 -7.87 8.87
C CYS A 243 18.10 -8.23 7.99
N VAL A 244 17.84 -8.73 6.78
CA VAL A 244 18.86 -8.97 5.75
C VAL A 244 18.84 -7.80 4.76
N VAL A 245 19.96 -7.11 4.58
CA VAL A 245 20.07 -6.05 3.58
C VAL A 245 20.59 -6.65 2.27
N ALA A 246 19.80 -6.56 1.21
CA ALA A 246 20.17 -6.93 -0.14
C ALA A 246 20.67 -5.69 -0.89
N ILE A 247 21.97 -5.64 -1.20
CA ILE A 247 22.61 -4.55 -1.94
C ILE A 247 22.51 -4.89 -3.43
N ASN A 248 21.53 -4.30 -4.12
CA ASN A 248 21.34 -4.56 -5.54
C ASN A 248 22.45 -3.89 -6.35
N ARG A 249 23.26 -4.71 -7.04
CA ARG A 249 24.44 -4.26 -7.77
C ARG A 249 24.06 -3.61 -9.11
N PHE A 250 24.74 -2.52 -9.43
CA PHE A 250 24.73 -1.89 -10.75
C PHE A 250 26.15 -1.83 -11.34
N GLY A 251 26.25 -1.74 -12.67
CA GLY A 251 27.54 -1.77 -13.37
C GLY A 251 28.46 -0.58 -13.07
N ASP A 252 27.91 0.51 -12.56
CA ASP A 252 28.62 1.73 -12.17
C ASP A 252 29.02 1.79 -10.68
N ASP A 253 28.64 0.79 -9.88
CA ASP A 253 28.96 0.75 -8.45
C ASP A 253 30.44 0.36 -8.22
N THR A 254 31.17 1.13 -7.41
CA THR A 254 32.57 0.77 -7.07
C THR A 254 32.65 -0.16 -5.85
N PRO A 255 33.73 -0.94 -5.71
CA PRO A 255 33.96 -1.74 -4.50
C PRO A 255 33.96 -0.92 -3.22
N GLU A 256 34.46 0.33 -3.24
CA GLU A 256 34.42 1.20 -2.06
C GLU A 256 32.99 1.61 -1.70
N GLU A 257 32.15 1.93 -2.69
CA GLU A 257 30.75 2.29 -2.47
C GLU A 257 29.94 1.09 -1.93
N LEU A 258 30.13 -0.10 -2.49
CA LEU A 258 29.47 -1.33 -2.03
C LEU A 258 29.88 -1.68 -0.59
N ALA A 259 31.18 -1.58 -0.29
CA ALA A 259 31.70 -1.79 1.06
C ALA A 259 31.10 -0.78 2.06
N ALA A 260 30.92 0.48 1.67
CA ALA A 260 30.26 1.49 2.49
C ALA A 260 28.80 1.10 2.81
N VAL A 261 28.01 0.67 1.82
CA VAL A 261 26.62 0.23 2.06
C VAL A 261 26.58 -0.94 3.03
N LYS A 262 27.46 -1.94 2.83
CA LYS A 262 27.56 -3.11 3.69
C LYS A 262 27.89 -2.74 5.13
N GLN A 263 28.87 -1.86 5.33
CA GLN A 263 29.27 -1.41 6.66
C GLN A 263 28.13 -0.66 7.37
N ILE A 264 27.48 0.28 6.67
CA ILE A 264 26.33 1.03 7.20
C ILE A 264 25.21 0.09 7.66
N ALA A 265 24.88 -0.92 6.86
CA ALA A 265 23.83 -1.90 7.18
C ALA A 265 24.18 -2.71 8.44
N LEU A 266 25.40 -3.23 8.53
CA LEU A 266 25.86 -4.03 9.66
C LEU A 266 25.97 -3.21 10.94
N ASP A 267 26.44 -1.96 10.87
CA ASP A 267 26.52 -1.04 12.02
C ASP A 267 25.14 -0.61 12.51
N ALA A 268 24.16 -0.48 11.60
CA ALA A 268 22.74 -0.32 11.96
C ALA A 268 22.15 -1.59 12.61
N GLY A 269 22.90 -2.70 12.56
CA GLY A 269 22.59 -3.96 13.20
C GLY A 269 21.71 -4.88 12.35
N ALA A 270 21.80 -4.79 11.02
CA ALA A 270 21.29 -5.82 10.13
C ALA A 270 21.94 -7.18 10.46
N THR A 271 21.16 -8.26 10.36
CA THR A 271 21.62 -9.63 10.57
C THR A 271 22.68 -10.02 9.53
N ALA A 272 22.47 -9.60 8.28
CA ALA A 272 23.39 -9.78 7.19
C ALA A 272 23.25 -8.62 6.18
N ALA A 273 24.31 -8.37 5.42
CA ALA A 273 24.30 -7.43 4.30
C ALA A 273 25.07 -8.06 3.14
N VAL A 274 24.35 -8.31 2.03
CA VAL A 274 24.81 -9.17 0.93
C VAL A 274 24.60 -8.45 -0.39
N GLU A 275 25.61 -8.47 -1.24
CA GLU A 275 25.47 -8.00 -2.63
C GLU A 275 24.62 -8.99 -3.43
N CYS A 276 23.73 -8.47 -4.27
CA CYS A 276 22.85 -9.29 -5.11
C CYS A 276 22.97 -8.81 -6.56
N ASP A 277 23.28 -9.75 -7.45
CA ASP A 277 23.40 -9.54 -8.89
C ASP A 277 22.36 -10.39 -9.67
N GLY A 278 21.22 -10.65 -9.04
CA GLY A 278 20.17 -11.52 -9.59
C GLY A 278 19.56 -10.99 -10.89
N PHE A 279 19.65 -9.69 -11.17
CA PHE A 279 19.22 -9.12 -12.45
C PHE A 279 20.11 -9.60 -13.62
N ALA A 280 21.43 -9.62 -13.44
CA ALA A 280 22.35 -9.99 -14.52
C ALA A 280 22.60 -11.51 -14.59
N GLN A 281 22.53 -12.20 -13.45
CA GLN A 281 22.94 -13.61 -13.33
C GLN A 281 21.81 -14.57 -12.91
N GLY A 282 20.57 -14.10 -12.81
CA GLY A 282 19.43 -14.92 -12.37
C GLY A 282 19.61 -15.44 -10.94
N GLY A 283 19.12 -16.64 -10.66
CA GLY A 283 19.19 -17.29 -9.35
C GLY A 283 20.63 -17.42 -8.83
N ALA A 284 21.60 -17.68 -9.71
CA ALA A 284 23.02 -17.79 -9.34
C ALA A 284 23.56 -16.48 -8.72
N GLY A 285 23.10 -15.33 -9.20
CA GLY A 285 23.48 -14.01 -8.66
C GLY A 285 22.82 -13.66 -7.32
N ALA A 286 21.95 -14.52 -6.80
CA ALA A 286 21.21 -14.33 -5.56
C ALA A 286 21.43 -15.45 -4.53
N GLU A 287 22.32 -16.42 -4.79
CA GLU A 287 22.57 -17.55 -3.88
C GLU A 287 23.00 -17.12 -2.48
N ASP A 288 23.96 -16.19 -2.38
CA ASP A 288 24.42 -15.67 -1.09
C ASP A 288 23.30 -14.97 -0.31
N LEU A 289 22.43 -14.23 -1.02
CA LEU A 289 21.27 -13.59 -0.42
C LEU A 289 20.26 -14.64 0.07
N ALA A 290 20.00 -15.67 -0.75
CA ALA A 290 19.10 -16.76 -0.39
C ALA A 290 19.60 -17.49 0.87
N GLN A 291 20.89 -17.79 0.96
CA GLN A 291 21.48 -18.41 2.15
C GLN A 291 21.35 -17.51 3.39
N ALA A 292 21.65 -16.22 3.27
CA ALA A 292 21.50 -15.27 4.38
C ALA A 292 20.04 -15.15 4.86
N VAL A 293 19.06 -15.24 3.94
CA VAL A 293 17.63 -15.24 4.28
C VAL A 293 17.23 -16.54 4.95
N VAL A 294 17.68 -17.68 4.45
CA VAL A 294 17.45 -19.00 5.06
C VAL A 294 17.95 -19.00 6.50
N ASP A 295 19.19 -18.53 6.74
CA ASP A 295 19.80 -18.47 8.06
C ASP A 295 19.04 -17.51 9.00
N ALA A 296 18.65 -16.33 8.49
CA ALA A 296 17.88 -15.37 9.25
C ALA A 296 16.48 -15.88 9.62
N ALA A 297 15.88 -16.75 8.81
CA ALA A 297 14.54 -17.28 9.00
C ALA A 297 14.47 -18.53 9.91
N GLN A 298 15.61 -19.05 10.40
CA GLN A 298 15.62 -20.24 11.27
C GLN A 298 15.07 -19.99 12.69
N GLY A 299 15.02 -18.73 13.13
CA GLY A 299 14.52 -18.34 14.45
C GLY A 299 13.01 -18.14 14.50
N ASP A 300 12.48 -18.00 15.71
CA ASP A 300 11.09 -17.60 15.98
C ASP A 300 11.06 -16.17 16.56
N PRO A 301 10.97 -15.14 15.71
CA PRO A 301 11.09 -13.75 16.14
C PRO A 301 9.92 -13.33 17.05
N GLN A 302 10.25 -12.67 18.16
CA GLN A 302 9.25 -12.11 19.06
C GLN A 302 8.76 -10.76 18.55
N ILE A 303 7.64 -10.78 17.83
CA ILE A 303 7.12 -9.59 17.15
C ILE A 303 6.65 -8.53 18.15
N THR A 304 7.19 -7.31 18.03
CA THR A 304 6.76 -6.14 18.81
C THR A 304 6.16 -5.09 17.90
N TYR A 305 4.87 -4.78 18.05
CA TYR A 305 4.23 -3.77 17.20
C TYR A 305 4.48 -2.34 17.69
N ALA A 306 4.36 -1.36 16.78
CA ALA A 306 4.53 0.05 17.14
C ALA A 306 3.46 0.56 18.11
N TYR A 307 2.25 -0.02 18.06
CA TYR A 307 1.11 0.31 18.91
C TYR A 307 0.29 -0.94 19.27
N PRO A 308 -0.37 -1.02 20.44
CA PRO A 308 -1.28 -2.10 20.78
C PRO A 308 -2.63 -1.95 20.06
N THR A 309 -3.38 -3.04 19.90
CA THR A 309 -4.63 -3.06 19.12
C THR A 309 -5.74 -2.18 19.71
N ASP A 310 -5.78 -2.06 21.04
CA ASP A 310 -6.75 -1.29 21.83
C ASP A 310 -6.39 0.20 22.01
N ALA A 311 -5.23 0.65 21.52
CA ALA A 311 -4.87 2.07 21.53
C ALA A 311 -5.88 2.92 20.74
N SER A 312 -6.04 4.18 21.16
CA SER A 312 -6.84 5.15 20.42
C SER A 312 -6.24 5.39 19.03
N ALA A 313 -7.06 5.80 18.06
CA ALA A 313 -6.56 6.15 16.73
C ALA A 313 -5.49 7.26 16.78
N GLN A 314 -5.62 8.20 17.72
CA GLN A 314 -4.64 9.26 17.92
C GLN A 314 -3.29 8.71 18.40
N ASP A 315 -3.30 7.81 19.37
CA ASP A 315 -2.09 7.18 19.89
C ASP A 315 -1.43 6.28 18.86
N LYS A 316 -2.23 5.55 18.06
CA LYS A 316 -1.73 4.73 16.94
C LYS A 316 -1.00 5.60 15.92
N VAL A 317 -1.61 6.74 15.52
CA VAL A 317 -0.99 7.69 14.60
C VAL A 317 0.28 8.31 15.18
N LEU A 318 0.26 8.70 16.46
CA LEU A 318 1.44 9.25 17.15
C LEU A 318 2.58 8.23 17.21
N ALA A 319 2.28 6.98 17.55
CA ALA A 319 3.26 5.91 17.59
C ALA A 319 3.90 5.66 16.21
N LEU A 320 3.10 5.66 15.14
CA LEU A 320 3.62 5.57 13.77
C LEU A 320 4.50 6.78 13.42
N ALA A 321 4.04 7.99 13.74
CA ALA A 321 4.79 9.21 13.48
C ALA A 321 6.17 9.20 14.15
N GLN A 322 6.24 8.80 15.42
CA GLN A 322 7.48 8.79 16.18
C GLN A 322 8.39 7.62 15.81
N LYS A 323 7.85 6.39 15.78
CA LYS A 323 8.66 5.17 15.63
C LYS A 323 9.00 4.85 14.18
N ILE A 324 8.12 5.21 13.24
CA ILE A 324 8.26 4.86 11.81
C ILE A 324 8.70 6.07 11.00
N TYR A 325 8.14 7.26 11.26
CA TYR A 325 8.42 8.47 10.46
C TYR A 325 9.49 9.37 11.10
N ASN A 326 9.99 9.07 12.29
CA ASN A 326 10.98 9.90 13.00
C ASN A 326 10.47 11.34 13.28
N ALA A 327 9.15 11.55 13.29
CA ALA A 327 8.54 12.81 13.66
C ALA A 327 8.57 12.99 15.19
N ALA A 328 8.58 14.23 15.67
CA ALA A 328 8.48 14.51 17.11
C ALA A 328 7.03 14.40 17.62
N ASP A 329 6.09 14.87 16.81
CA ASP A 329 4.69 15.05 17.19
C ASP A 329 3.76 14.99 15.97
N VAL A 330 2.44 15.03 16.19
CA VAL A 330 1.41 15.00 15.16
C VAL A 330 0.48 16.20 15.29
N SER A 331 0.23 16.90 14.20
CA SER A 331 -0.83 17.91 14.13
C SER A 331 -2.04 17.35 13.39
N TRP A 332 -3.24 17.76 13.81
CA TRP A 332 -4.49 17.30 13.21
C TRP A 332 -5.30 18.50 12.73
N SER A 333 -5.74 18.45 11.47
CA SER A 333 -6.66 19.45 10.94
C SER A 333 -8.01 19.39 11.69
N PRO A 334 -8.77 20.51 11.75
CA PRO A 334 -10.12 20.48 12.32
C PRO A 334 -11.04 19.46 11.65
N GLU A 335 -10.89 19.24 10.33
CA GLU A 335 -11.66 18.25 9.58
C GLU A 335 -11.32 16.82 10.01
N ALA A 336 -10.02 16.50 10.11
CA ALA A 336 -9.58 15.18 10.54
C ALA A 336 -10.04 14.86 11.97
N ARG A 337 -10.02 15.84 12.88
CA ARG A 337 -10.53 15.67 14.25
C ARG A 337 -12.04 15.38 14.27
N ARG A 338 -12.84 16.12 13.50
CA ARG A 338 -14.29 15.88 13.41
C ARG A 338 -14.62 14.49 12.88
N ARG A 339 -13.96 14.08 11.80
CA ARG A 339 -14.16 12.74 11.23
C ARG A 339 -13.73 11.63 12.17
N LEU A 340 -12.62 11.82 12.87
CA LEU A 340 -12.17 10.84 13.85
C LEU A 340 -13.19 10.68 15.00
N GLN A 341 -13.71 11.78 15.55
CA GLN A 341 -14.76 11.72 16.58
C GLN A 341 -16.00 10.98 16.09
N TYR A 342 -16.39 11.20 14.83
CA TYR A 342 -17.47 10.46 14.20
C TYR A 342 -17.14 8.96 14.06
N PHE A 343 -15.95 8.60 13.59
CA PHE A 343 -15.55 7.19 13.50
C PHE A 343 -15.50 6.51 14.88
N GLU A 344 -15.10 7.24 15.92
CA GLU A 344 -15.15 6.75 17.31
C GLU A 344 -16.60 6.52 17.76
N SER A 345 -17.53 7.43 17.45
CA SER A 345 -18.96 7.24 17.79
C SER A 345 -19.61 6.08 17.04
N GLN A 346 -19.12 5.74 15.85
CA GLN A 346 -19.53 4.56 15.09
C GLN A 346 -18.83 3.26 15.53
N GLY A 347 -17.95 3.31 16.53
CA GLY A 347 -17.21 2.15 17.03
C GLY A 347 -16.01 1.73 16.17
N TRP A 348 -15.59 2.55 15.20
CA TRP A 348 -14.47 2.28 14.28
C TRP A 348 -13.11 2.81 14.77
N GLY A 349 -13.08 3.53 15.89
CA GLY A 349 -11.84 4.09 16.46
C GLY A 349 -10.78 3.05 16.83
N GLY A 350 -11.19 1.79 17.02
CA GLY A 350 -10.29 0.67 17.31
C GLY A 350 -9.59 0.07 16.09
N LEU A 351 -9.96 0.46 14.86
CA LEU A 351 -9.36 -0.10 13.66
C LEU A 351 -7.85 0.27 13.52
N PRO A 352 -7.04 -0.54 12.82
CA PRO A 352 -5.66 -0.21 12.45
C PRO A 352 -5.58 1.07 11.60
N ILE A 353 -4.41 1.71 11.62
CA ILE A 353 -4.15 2.92 10.82
C ILE A 353 -3.37 2.53 9.56
N CYS A 354 -3.91 2.87 8.39
CA CYS A 354 -3.23 2.87 7.11
C CYS A 354 -2.79 4.31 6.79
N MET A 355 -1.50 4.62 6.98
CA MET A 355 -1.00 5.97 6.72
C MET A 355 -0.84 6.26 5.23
N ALA A 356 -1.42 7.37 4.77
CA ALA A 356 -1.17 7.97 3.48
C ALA A 356 -0.13 9.07 3.61
N LYS A 357 1.04 8.86 3.04
CA LYS A 357 2.02 9.93 2.86
C LYS A 357 2.76 9.73 1.55
N THR A 358 3.64 10.67 1.21
CA THR A 358 4.58 10.45 0.11
C THR A 358 5.47 9.22 0.41
N HIS A 359 5.80 8.46 -0.63
CA HIS A 359 6.78 7.37 -0.56
C HIS A 359 8.21 7.88 -0.82
N LEU A 360 8.38 9.17 -1.11
CA LEU A 360 9.66 9.77 -1.51
C LEU A 360 10.46 10.34 -0.32
N SER A 361 9.95 10.21 0.89
CA SER A 361 10.58 10.63 2.14
C SER A 361 10.03 9.77 3.27
N ILE A 362 10.84 9.53 4.30
CA ILE A 362 10.36 9.02 5.60
C ILE A 362 9.30 9.98 6.18
N SER A 363 9.42 11.28 5.88
CA SER A 363 8.45 12.29 6.27
C SER A 363 7.25 12.41 5.34
N HIS A 364 6.36 13.34 5.66
CA HIS A 364 5.25 13.74 4.81
C HIS A 364 5.68 14.64 3.63
N ASP A 365 6.90 15.22 3.67
CA ASP A 365 7.42 16.13 2.65
C ASP A 365 8.42 15.41 1.74
N GLN A 366 8.06 15.29 0.45
CA GLN A 366 8.85 14.59 -0.56
C GLN A 366 10.22 15.22 -0.85
N SER A 367 10.43 16.48 -0.46
CA SER A 367 11.69 17.20 -0.64
C SER A 367 12.75 16.80 0.38
N LEU A 368 12.35 16.28 1.53
CA LEU A 368 13.26 15.91 2.63
C LEU A 368 13.86 14.52 2.37
N LYS A 369 15.17 14.46 2.12
CA LYS A 369 15.95 13.23 1.87
C LYS A 369 16.71 12.77 3.12
N GLY A 370 17.41 11.64 3.00
CA GLY A 370 18.12 11.02 4.13
C GLY A 370 17.14 10.55 5.22
N ARG A 371 17.40 10.98 6.46
CA ARG A 371 16.63 10.68 7.66
C ARG A 371 16.10 11.97 8.32
N PRO A 372 15.07 12.62 7.75
CA PRO A 372 14.48 13.79 8.39
C PRO A 372 13.92 13.41 9.77
N GLY A 373 13.93 14.34 10.71
CA GLY A 373 13.42 14.10 12.05
C GLY A 373 13.07 15.38 12.80
N GLY A 374 12.41 15.23 13.96
CA GLY A 374 12.07 16.35 14.84
C GLY A 374 10.97 17.28 14.33
N TYR A 375 10.34 16.95 13.20
CA TYR A 375 9.25 17.72 12.61
C TYR A 375 7.88 17.25 13.15
N THR A 376 6.86 18.07 12.96
CA THR A 376 5.47 17.71 13.27
C THR A 376 4.81 17.08 12.04
N PHE A 377 4.28 15.87 12.18
CA PHE A 377 3.63 15.12 11.11
C PHE A 377 2.16 15.58 10.97
N PRO A 378 1.74 16.16 9.84
CA PRO A 378 0.39 16.72 9.70
C PRO A 378 -0.60 15.67 9.21
N ILE A 379 -1.70 15.49 9.93
CA ILE A 379 -2.88 14.77 9.47
C ILE A 379 -3.90 15.77 8.93
N THR A 380 -4.07 15.77 7.61
CA THR A 380 -4.95 16.70 6.90
C THR A 380 -6.37 16.18 6.81
N ASP A 381 -6.54 14.86 6.71
CA ASP A 381 -7.83 14.19 6.61
C ASP A 381 -7.74 12.75 7.16
N ILE A 382 -8.88 12.12 7.44
CA ILE A 382 -8.98 10.70 7.78
C ILE A 382 -10.26 10.11 7.18
N ARG A 383 -10.20 8.87 6.71
CA ARG A 383 -11.33 8.13 6.13
C ARG A 383 -11.41 6.73 6.73
N ALA A 384 -12.54 6.07 6.57
CA ALA A 384 -12.72 4.69 7.01
C ALA A 384 -12.93 3.78 5.80
N SER A 385 -12.17 2.68 5.76
CA SER A 385 -12.44 1.54 4.89
C SER A 385 -12.93 0.40 5.78
N VAL A 386 -14.20 0.47 6.17
CA VAL A 386 -14.82 -0.39 7.19
C VAL A 386 -14.87 -1.84 6.75
N GLY A 387 -15.12 -2.10 5.47
CA GLY A 387 -15.09 -3.46 4.91
C GLY A 387 -13.68 -4.03 4.86
N ALA A 388 -12.68 -3.21 4.52
CA ALA A 388 -11.27 -3.63 4.59
C ALA A 388 -10.73 -3.70 6.03
N GLY A 389 -11.38 -3.02 6.98
CA GLY A 389 -11.07 -3.06 8.40
C GLY A 389 -9.88 -2.18 8.79
N PHE A 390 -9.78 -0.95 8.28
CA PHE A 390 -8.79 0.04 8.73
C PHE A 390 -9.28 1.49 8.57
N LEU A 391 -8.71 2.41 9.36
CA LEU A 391 -8.79 3.85 9.11
C LEU A 391 -7.62 4.29 8.25
N TYR A 392 -7.88 5.16 7.29
CA TYR A 392 -6.91 5.69 6.36
C TYR A 392 -6.65 7.17 6.66
N ALA A 393 -5.49 7.48 7.25
CA ALA A 393 -5.11 8.83 7.65
C ALA A 393 -4.23 9.49 6.60
N LEU A 394 -4.55 10.71 6.18
CA LEU A 394 -3.84 11.43 5.11
C LEU A 394 -2.87 12.45 5.68
N ALA A 395 -1.62 12.36 5.23
CA ALA A 395 -0.57 13.33 5.50
C ALA A 395 -0.04 13.91 4.18
N GLY A 396 -0.47 15.13 3.90
CA GLY A 396 -0.22 15.81 2.63
C GLY A 396 -1.26 15.50 1.56
N ARG A 397 -0.93 15.82 0.30
CA ARG A 397 -1.83 15.63 -0.84
C ARG A 397 -1.54 14.29 -1.49
N ILE A 398 -2.48 13.35 -1.37
CA ILE A 398 -2.40 12.03 -2.02
C ILE A 398 -3.36 12.00 -3.20
N GLU A 399 -2.78 11.89 -4.40
CA GLU A 399 -3.55 11.71 -5.63
C GLU A 399 -3.85 10.22 -5.82
N THR A 400 -5.13 9.87 -5.79
CA THR A 400 -5.64 8.50 -5.92
C THR A 400 -5.95 8.11 -7.36
N LEU A 401 -5.85 9.05 -8.31
CA LEU A 401 -5.93 8.81 -9.74
C LEU A 401 -4.72 9.46 -10.45
N PRO A 402 -3.74 8.68 -10.93
CA PRO A 402 -2.59 9.23 -11.64
C PRO A 402 -2.99 9.92 -12.95
N GLY A 403 -2.14 10.82 -13.42
CA GLY A 403 -2.26 11.41 -14.76
C GLY A 403 -1.15 10.90 -15.68
N LEU A 404 -1.40 10.91 -16.99
CA LEU A 404 -0.39 10.53 -17.98
C LEU A 404 0.82 11.49 -17.97
N PRO A 405 2.03 11.01 -18.30
CA PRO A 405 3.21 11.87 -18.49
C PRO A 405 3.09 12.69 -19.78
N SER A 406 4.06 13.59 -20.03
CA SER A 406 4.11 14.40 -21.27
C SER A 406 4.21 13.54 -22.54
N ARG A 407 4.98 12.43 -22.48
CA ARG A 407 5.04 11.41 -23.53
C ARG A 407 4.62 10.06 -22.93
N PRO A 408 3.38 9.61 -23.16
CA PRO A 408 2.92 8.32 -22.66
C PRO A 408 3.57 7.16 -23.43
N ARG A 409 3.88 6.06 -22.73
CA ARG A 409 4.40 4.81 -23.34
C ARG A 409 3.43 4.23 -24.38
N ALA A 410 2.15 4.56 -24.30
CA ALA A 410 1.14 4.19 -25.30
C ALA A 410 1.49 4.62 -26.73
N LEU A 411 2.39 5.61 -26.93
CA LEU A 411 2.89 6.00 -28.25
C LEU A 411 3.92 5.02 -28.84
N ASP A 412 4.51 4.19 -28.00
CA ASP A 412 5.52 3.19 -28.37
C ASP A 412 4.91 1.76 -28.40
N MET A 413 3.62 1.63 -28.11
CA MET A 413 2.89 0.36 -28.04
C MET A 413 2.16 0.08 -29.36
N ASP A 414 2.28 -1.16 -29.85
CA ASP A 414 1.56 -1.63 -31.03
C ASP A 414 1.42 -3.16 -31.00
N VAL A 415 0.75 -3.74 -31.99
CA VAL A 415 0.69 -5.18 -32.22
C VAL A 415 1.21 -5.47 -33.62
N SER A 416 2.21 -6.35 -33.73
CA SER A 416 2.75 -6.75 -35.03
C SER A 416 1.69 -7.49 -35.87
N PRO A 417 1.86 -7.60 -37.20
CA PRO A 417 0.96 -8.41 -38.04
C PRO A 417 0.84 -9.87 -37.60
N ASP A 418 1.85 -10.39 -36.88
CA ASP A 418 1.88 -11.76 -36.36
C ASP A 418 1.23 -11.89 -34.97
N GLY A 419 0.73 -10.79 -34.39
CA GLY A 419 0.04 -10.76 -33.11
C GLY A 419 0.95 -10.55 -31.90
N GLU A 420 2.22 -10.20 -32.09
CA GLU A 420 3.14 -9.90 -31.00
C GLU A 420 2.92 -8.49 -30.46
N VAL A 421 2.84 -8.36 -29.12
CA VAL A 421 2.69 -7.06 -28.48
C VAL A 421 4.04 -6.36 -28.39
N LEU A 422 4.12 -5.14 -28.93
CA LEU A 422 5.31 -4.29 -28.93
C LEU A 422 5.21 -3.21 -27.85
N GLY A 423 6.35 -2.85 -27.24
CA GLY A 423 6.46 -1.68 -26.37
C GLY A 423 5.75 -1.74 -25.01
N LEU A 424 5.28 -2.92 -24.58
CA LEU A 424 4.57 -3.10 -23.31
C LEU A 424 5.51 -3.07 -22.09
N SER A 425 6.61 -3.81 -22.15
CA SER A 425 7.60 -3.96 -21.05
C SER A 425 8.91 -3.25 -21.35
#